data_AF-A0A8W8MIK2-F1
#
_entry.id   AF-A0A8W8MIK2-F1
#
_cell.length_a   1.000
_cell.length_b   1.000
_cell.length_c   1.000
_cell.angle_alpha   90.00
_cell.angle_beta   90.00
_cell.angle_gamma   90.00
#
_symmetry.space_group_name_H-M   'P 1'
#
loop_
_entity.id
_entity.type
_entity.pdbx_description
1 polymer ?
#
loop_
_entity_poly.entity_id
_entity_poly.type
_entity_poly.pdbx_seq_one_letter_code
_entity_poly.pdbx_strand_id
1 'polypeptide(L)'
;MKDKNRRCASCLSNVKEELSLKNLTLDYDAPVDFVKLQYGPSFLFIGWSACWAILHLLGLGLQPYFQKDVELDLKWFSYLTYWGYTTLGIFTLWDCITSVYVHIRRRDIIKSECTVMPWYLKAAWVQFNINTPVALVITILFYLFIPNDTSPNSILVHAMNTVYVSANVIICAKPMRVLHLVHPFIYGLVYLIFSVIYQKTTNNIVYVQLDWENMPQTALFMLGVLFLVLPLLYFMCLVVTRIRTWVHKKLCGKRATVSPMEIDENTSEECESNKDNKSETA
;
A
#
# COMPACT_ATOMS: atom_id res chain seq x y z
N MET A 1 21.26 33.98 13.12
CA MET A 1 19.81 34.32 13.19
C MET A 1 19.10 34.19 11.83
N LYS A 2 19.62 34.76 10.73
CA LYS A 2 19.02 34.65 9.36
C LYS A 2 18.83 33.21 8.85
N ASP A 3 19.77 32.32 9.13
CA ASP A 3 19.76 30.94 8.60
C ASP A 3 18.72 30.02 9.29
N LYS A 4 18.49 30.24 10.59
CA LYS A 4 17.44 29.57 11.37
C LYS A 4 16.04 30.00 10.90
N ASN A 5 15.86 31.28 10.58
CA ASN A 5 14.60 31.79 10.02
C ASN A 5 14.33 31.23 8.61
N ARG A 6 15.36 31.07 7.78
CA ARG A 6 15.23 30.49 6.42
C ARG A 6 14.85 29.00 6.46
N ARG A 7 15.46 28.21 7.35
CA ARG A 7 15.07 26.80 7.57
C ARG A 7 13.65 26.66 8.12
N CYS A 8 13.25 27.51 9.05
CA CYS A 8 11.91 27.48 9.63
C CYS A 8 10.83 27.81 8.57
N ALA A 9 11.07 28.84 7.75
CA ALA A 9 10.19 29.21 6.65
C ALA A 9 10.07 28.09 5.59
N SER A 10 11.16 27.40 5.26
CA SER A 10 11.16 26.26 4.34
C SER A 10 10.43 25.03 4.92
N CYS A 11 10.53 24.79 6.23
CA CYS A 11 9.80 23.72 6.89
C CYS A 11 8.28 23.99 6.87
N LEU A 12 7.88 25.22 7.22
CA LEU A 12 6.49 25.66 7.21
C LEU A 12 5.87 25.61 5.81
N SER A 13 6.63 25.99 4.76
CA SER A 13 6.14 25.88 3.39
C SER A 13 5.89 24.44 2.97
N ASN A 14 6.76 23.51 3.37
CA ASN A 14 6.61 22.09 3.07
C ASN A 14 5.40 21.48 3.78
N VAL A 15 5.18 21.82 5.07
CA VAL A 15 3.99 21.37 5.82
C VAL A 15 2.72 21.95 5.21
N LYS A 16 2.71 23.23 4.86
CA LYS A 16 1.56 23.87 4.20
C LYS A 16 1.24 23.24 2.85
N GLU A 17 2.27 22.89 2.08
CA GLU A 17 2.08 22.18 0.82
C GLU A 17 1.52 20.78 1.05
N GLU A 18 2.02 20.03 2.04
CA GLU A 18 1.56 18.69 2.36
C GLU A 18 0.11 18.67 2.85
N LEU A 19 -0.29 19.64 3.67
CA LEU A 19 -1.65 19.82 4.18
C LEU A 19 -2.58 20.58 3.21
N SER A 20 -2.11 20.93 2.01
CA SER A 20 -2.95 21.55 1.01
C SER A 20 -4.05 20.59 0.56
N LEU A 21 -5.28 21.08 0.42
CA LEU A 21 -6.44 20.30 -0.04
C LEU A 21 -6.22 19.62 -1.39
N LYS A 22 -5.27 20.11 -2.22
CA LYS A 22 -4.84 19.44 -3.45
C LYS A 22 -4.37 18.00 -3.20
N ASN A 23 -3.79 17.71 -2.03
CA ASN A 23 -3.33 16.38 -1.65
C ASN A 23 -4.43 15.44 -1.16
N LEU A 24 -5.66 15.94 -1.00
CA LEU A 24 -6.84 15.09 -0.80
C LEU A 24 -7.23 14.36 -2.10
N THR A 25 -6.90 14.94 -3.25
CA THR A 25 -7.15 14.32 -4.55
C THR A 25 -6.36 13.01 -4.72
N LEU A 26 -6.79 12.21 -5.69
CA LEU A 26 -6.11 10.96 -6.07
C LEU A 26 -5.23 11.15 -7.32
N ASP A 27 -4.85 12.38 -7.65
CA ASP A 27 -3.93 12.67 -8.74
C ASP A 27 -2.48 12.52 -8.27
N TYR A 28 -1.64 11.88 -9.08
CA TYR A 28 -0.24 11.58 -8.79
C TYR A 28 0.56 11.42 -10.09
N ASP A 29 1.70 12.12 -10.19
CA ASP A 29 2.40 12.29 -11.47
C ASP A 29 3.19 11.05 -11.92
N ALA A 30 3.31 10.02 -11.08
CA ALA A 30 4.01 8.77 -11.41
C ALA A 30 3.12 7.52 -11.23
N PRO A 31 2.13 7.28 -12.10
CA PRO A 31 1.23 6.11 -12.02
C PRO A 31 1.97 4.77 -11.96
N VAL A 32 3.19 4.70 -12.51
CA VAL A 32 4.04 3.50 -12.48
C VAL A 32 4.37 3.04 -11.05
N ASP A 33 4.40 3.94 -10.07
CA ASP A 33 4.69 3.60 -8.67
C ASP A 33 3.63 2.67 -8.04
N PHE A 34 2.43 2.61 -8.63
CA PHE A 34 1.36 1.74 -8.15
C PHE A 34 1.53 0.29 -8.57
N VAL A 35 2.32 0.03 -9.61
CA VAL A 35 2.51 -1.29 -10.21
C VAL A 35 3.97 -1.73 -10.19
N LYS A 36 4.78 -1.23 -9.24
CA LYS A 36 6.17 -1.67 -9.11
C LYS A 36 6.61 -1.84 -7.67
N LEU A 37 7.63 -2.67 -7.50
CA LEU A 37 8.45 -2.66 -6.30
C LEU A 37 9.29 -1.38 -6.26
N GLN A 38 9.63 -0.93 -5.06
CA GLN A 38 10.51 0.23 -4.85
C GLN A 38 11.90 -0.02 -5.43
N TYR A 39 12.34 -1.28 -5.46
CA TYR A 39 13.63 -1.70 -5.97
C TYR A 39 13.46 -2.84 -6.97
N GLY A 40 14.32 -2.87 -7.98
CA GLY A 40 14.35 -3.90 -9.01
C GLY A 40 13.41 -3.65 -10.19
N PRO A 41 13.35 -4.60 -11.14
CA PRO A 41 12.50 -4.49 -12.32
C PRO A 41 11.00 -4.45 -11.98
N SER A 42 10.22 -3.64 -12.71
CA SER A 42 8.79 -3.48 -12.45
C SER A 42 8.00 -4.79 -12.60
N PHE A 43 8.38 -5.66 -13.54
CA PHE A 43 7.67 -6.93 -13.79
C PHE A 43 7.66 -7.87 -12.59
N LEU A 44 8.61 -7.76 -11.65
CA LEU A 44 8.61 -8.55 -10.41
C LEU A 44 7.37 -8.27 -9.55
N PHE A 45 6.77 -7.09 -9.70
CA PHE A 45 5.55 -6.74 -9.01
C PHE A 45 4.35 -7.62 -9.41
N ILE A 46 4.33 -8.16 -10.65
CA ILE A 46 3.29 -9.11 -11.07
C ILE A 46 3.34 -10.35 -10.19
N GLY A 47 4.51 -10.99 -10.07
CA GLY A 47 4.69 -12.18 -9.24
C GLY A 47 4.38 -11.92 -7.76
N TRP A 48 4.82 -10.78 -7.23
CA TRP A 48 4.47 -10.32 -5.89
C TRP A 48 2.95 -10.22 -5.69
N SER A 49 2.27 -9.46 -6.55
CA SER A 49 0.83 -9.23 -6.44
C SER A 49 0.01 -10.52 -6.64
N ALA A 50 0.43 -11.40 -7.56
CA ALA A 50 -0.22 -12.68 -7.80
C ALA A 50 -0.11 -13.64 -6.61
N CYS A 51 1.08 -13.73 -5.99
CA CYS A 51 1.30 -14.56 -4.80
C CYS A 51 0.33 -14.18 -3.67
N TRP A 52 0.24 -12.88 -3.36
CA TRP A 52 -0.65 -12.40 -2.29
C TRP A 52 -2.12 -12.47 -2.65
N ALA A 53 -2.49 -12.25 -3.92
CA ALA A 53 -3.86 -12.45 -4.39
C ALA A 53 -4.30 -13.91 -4.20
N ILE A 54 -3.48 -14.87 -4.63
CA ILE A 54 -3.76 -16.30 -4.46
C ILE A 54 -3.90 -16.65 -2.97
N LEU A 55 -2.96 -16.22 -2.13
CA LEU A 55 -3.00 -16.51 -0.69
C LEU A 55 -4.30 -16.00 -0.02
N HIS A 56 -4.69 -14.76 -0.28
CA HIS A 56 -5.90 -14.20 0.34
C HIS A 56 -7.19 -14.75 -0.26
N LEU A 57 -7.24 -15.06 -1.57
CA LEU A 57 -8.41 -15.69 -2.19
C LEU A 57 -8.62 -17.12 -1.70
N LEU A 58 -7.55 -17.90 -1.59
CA LEU A 58 -7.62 -19.22 -0.97
C LEU A 58 -8.08 -19.11 0.48
N GLY A 59 -7.52 -18.18 1.24
CA GLY A 59 -7.90 -17.98 2.63
C GLY A 59 -9.34 -17.50 2.82
N LEU A 60 -9.88 -16.68 1.91
CA LEU A 60 -11.31 -16.34 1.85
C LEU A 60 -12.16 -17.56 1.51
N GLY A 61 -11.74 -18.38 0.54
CA GLY A 61 -12.43 -19.63 0.17
C GLY A 61 -12.43 -20.67 1.30
N LEU A 62 -11.46 -20.62 2.22
CA LEU A 62 -11.38 -21.47 3.40
C LEU A 62 -12.21 -20.97 4.59
N GLN A 63 -12.78 -19.76 4.55
CA GLN A 63 -13.57 -19.22 5.67
C GLN A 63 -14.77 -20.11 6.05
N PRO A 64 -15.57 -20.65 5.09
CA PRO A 64 -16.62 -21.60 5.42
C PRO A 64 -16.11 -22.86 6.12
N TYR A 65 -14.86 -23.28 5.83
CA TYR A 65 -14.25 -24.43 6.51
C TYR A 65 -13.87 -24.10 7.96
N PHE A 66 -13.27 -22.93 8.21
CA PHE A 66 -12.89 -22.49 9.55
C PHE A 66 -14.08 -22.12 10.44
N GLN A 67 -15.24 -21.89 9.83
CA GLN A 67 -16.46 -21.51 10.51
C GLN A 67 -17.50 -22.64 10.52
N LYS A 68 -17.18 -23.90 10.15
CA LYS A 68 -18.20 -24.96 10.01
C LYS A 68 -19.10 -25.18 11.23
N ASP A 69 -18.57 -24.96 12.43
CA ASP A 69 -19.28 -25.15 13.70
C ASP A 69 -20.03 -23.89 14.17
N VAL A 70 -19.78 -22.77 13.50
CA VAL A 70 -20.58 -21.56 13.59
C VAL A 70 -21.53 -21.67 12.40
N GLU A 71 -22.85 -21.84 12.61
CA GLU A 71 -23.78 -21.72 11.47
C GLU A 71 -23.37 -20.50 10.63
N LEU A 72 -23.37 -20.62 9.28
CA LEU A 72 -23.01 -19.55 8.34
C LEU A 72 -24.01 -18.39 8.52
N ASP A 73 -23.89 -17.73 9.65
CA ASP A 73 -24.86 -16.88 10.26
C ASP A 73 -24.51 -15.46 9.83
N LEU A 74 -25.52 -14.61 9.75
CA LEU A 74 -25.36 -13.19 9.45
C LEU A 74 -24.33 -12.52 10.37
N LYS A 75 -24.05 -13.14 11.51
CA LYS A 75 -23.00 -12.80 12.46
C LYS A 75 -21.60 -12.77 11.86
N TRP A 76 -21.24 -13.65 10.91
CA TRP A 76 -19.92 -13.57 10.25
C TRP A 76 -19.74 -12.21 9.56
N PHE A 77 -20.78 -11.76 8.85
CA PHE A 77 -20.78 -10.46 8.18
C PHE A 77 -20.86 -9.27 9.15
N SER A 78 -20.97 -9.50 10.47
CA SER A 78 -20.98 -8.41 11.45
C SER A 78 -19.59 -8.05 11.98
N TYR A 79 -18.63 -8.98 11.95
CA TYR A 79 -17.31 -8.77 12.52
C TYR A 79 -16.41 -7.90 11.63
N LEU A 80 -15.78 -6.88 12.23
CA LEU A 80 -14.79 -6.02 11.57
C LEU A 80 -13.62 -6.83 11.00
N THR A 81 -13.22 -7.91 11.68
CA THR A 81 -12.19 -8.84 11.21
C THR A 81 -12.48 -9.33 9.79
N TYR A 82 -13.72 -9.76 9.54
CA TYR A 82 -14.11 -10.34 8.26
C TYR A 82 -14.40 -9.28 7.19
N TRP A 83 -14.88 -8.10 7.59
CA TRP A 83 -14.89 -6.93 6.70
C TRP A 83 -13.48 -6.60 6.21
N GLY A 84 -12.53 -6.44 7.15
CA GLY A 84 -11.14 -6.12 6.85
C GLY A 84 -10.44 -7.19 6.01
N TYR A 85 -10.67 -8.47 6.31
CA TYR A 85 -10.08 -9.55 5.53
C TYR A 85 -10.66 -9.62 4.10
N THR A 86 -11.96 -9.40 3.96
CA THR A 86 -12.65 -9.37 2.66
C THR A 86 -12.17 -8.18 1.81
N THR A 87 -12.11 -6.99 2.38
CA THR A 87 -11.61 -5.80 1.65
C THR A 87 -10.15 -5.93 1.28
N LEU A 88 -9.35 -6.62 2.11
CA LEU A 88 -7.96 -6.93 1.81
C LEU A 88 -7.84 -7.94 0.66
N GLY A 89 -8.64 -9.00 0.66
CA GLY A 89 -8.65 -9.97 -0.45
C GLY A 89 -9.12 -9.38 -1.78
N ILE A 90 -10.14 -8.49 -1.75
CA ILE A 90 -10.55 -7.73 -2.94
C ILE A 90 -9.40 -6.83 -3.41
N PHE A 91 -8.70 -6.17 -2.49
CA PHE A 91 -7.58 -5.31 -2.83
C PHE A 91 -6.42 -6.08 -3.45
N THR A 92 -6.00 -7.22 -2.89
CA THR A 92 -4.89 -8.00 -3.46
C THR A 92 -5.22 -8.52 -4.85
N LEU A 93 -6.47 -8.96 -5.08
CA LEU A 93 -6.94 -9.33 -6.42
C LEU A 93 -6.93 -8.13 -7.38
N TRP A 94 -7.44 -6.97 -6.94
CA TRP A 94 -7.45 -5.75 -7.75
C TRP A 94 -6.03 -5.30 -8.11
N ASP A 95 -5.11 -5.36 -7.16
CA ASP A 95 -3.70 -5.00 -7.33
C ASP A 95 -3.02 -5.95 -8.33
N CYS A 96 -3.34 -7.24 -8.30
CA CYS A 96 -2.87 -8.23 -9.28
C CYS A 96 -3.42 -7.93 -10.69
N ILE A 97 -4.73 -7.75 -10.83
CA ILE A 97 -5.37 -7.48 -12.13
C ILE A 97 -4.81 -6.21 -12.76
N THR A 98 -4.71 -5.13 -11.98
CA THR A 98 -4.19 -3.85 -12.47
C THR A 98 -2.71 -3.92 -12.81
N SER A 99 -1.90 -4.64 -12.02
CA SER A 99 -0.50 -4.91 -12.32
C SER A 99 -0.32 -5.63 -13.65
N VAL A 100 -1.04 -6.74 -13.85
CA VAL A 100 -1.00 -7.53 -15.10
C VAL A 100 -1.45 -6.68 -16.28
N TYR A 101 -2.59 -5.99 -16.15
CA TYR A 101 -3.13 -5.14 -17.20
C TYR A 101 -2.14 -4.04 -17.60
N VAL A 102 -1.54 -3.33 -16.63
CA VAL A 102 -0.62 -2.23 -16.92
C VAL A 102 0.65 -2.73 -17.60
N HIS A 103 1.24 -3.83 -17.12
CA HIS A 103 2.46 -4.38 -17.72
C HIS A 103 2.25 -4.94 -19.14
N ILE A 104 1.08 -5.49 -19.44
CA ILE A 104 0.79 -6.07 -20.76
C ILE A 104 0.29 -5.00 -21.74
N ARG A 105 -0.58 -4.08 -21.29
CA ARG A 105 -1.36 -3.21 -22.17
C ARG A 105 -1.00 -1.72 -22.09
N ARG A 106 -0.30 -1.26 -21.04
CA ARG A 106 -0.03 0.18 -20.80
C ARG A 106 1.46 0.48 -20.76
N ARG A 107 2.11 0.36 -21.92
CA ARG A 107 3.56 0.67 -22.05
C ARG A 107 3.89 2.13 -21.73
N ASP A 108 2.96 3.04 -21.99
CA ASP A 108 3.06 4.46 -21.62
C ASP A 108 3.25 4.66 -20.10
N ILE A 109 2.58 3.87 -19.28
CA ILE A 109 2.77 3.90 -17.82
C ILE A 109 4.11 3.27 -17.43
N ILE A 110 4.45 2.10 -17.98
CA ILE A 110 5.70 1.39 -17.64
C ILE A 110 6.93 2.21 -18.01
N LYS A 111 6.90 2.90 -19.15
CA LYS A 111 7.97 3.81 -19.61
C LYS A 111 7.96 5.18 -18.91
N SER A 112 7.04 5.42 -17.98
CA SER A 112 6.89 6.70 -17.27
C SER A 112 6.58 7.89 -18.20
N GLU A 113 5.95 7.64 -19.34
CA GLU A 113 5.49 8.66 -20.29
C GLU A 113 4.12 9.23 -19.88
N CYS A 114 3.30 8.42 -19.21
CA CYS A 114 1.99 8.84 -18.69
C CYS A 114 2.12 9.43 -17.27
N THR A 115 1.65 10.66 -17.09
CA THR A 115 1.62 11.37 -15.80
C THR A 115 0.23 11.45 -15.17
N VAL A 116 -0.80 10.99 -15.87
CA VAL A 116 -2.20 11.06 -15.42
C VAL A 116 -2.60 9.76 -14.74
N MET A 117 -3.16 9.84 -13.54
CA MET A 117 -3.65 8.67 -12.79
C MET A 117 -4.90 8.06 -13.42
N PRO A 118 -4.84 6.81 -13.92
CA PRO A 118 -6.04 6.07 -14.34
C PRO A 118 -6.93 5.74 -13.15
N TRP A 119 -8.25 5.71 -13.37
CA TRP A 119 -9.25 5.47 -12.30
C TRP A 119 -9.00 4.17 -11.52
N TYR A 120 -8.54 3.10 -12.18
CA TYR A 120 -8.30 1.81 -11.54
C TYR A 120 -7.08 1.82 -10.61
N LEU A 121 -6.08 2.67 -10.86
CA LEU A 121 -4.96 2.89 -9.94
C LEU A 121 -5.36 3.83 -8.79
N LYS A 122 -6.27 4.78 -9.03
CA LYS A 122 -6.90 5.58 -7.96
C LYS A 122 -7.68 4.69 -7.00
N ALA A 123 -8.47 3.75 -7.51
CA ALA A 123 -9.18 2.76 -6.70
C ALA A 123 -8.23 1.89 -5.86
N ALA A 124 -7.15 1.38 -6.48
CA ALA A 124 -6.11 0.64 -5.78
C ALA A 124 -5.46 1.49 -4.67
N TRP A 125 -5.28 2.79 -4.90
CA TRP A 125 -4.70 3.70 -3.90
C TRP A 125 -5.60 3.90 -2.68
N VAL A 126 -6.90 4.11 -2.90
CA VAL A 126 -7.86 4.24 -1.80
C VAL A 126 -7.87 2.95 -0.97
N GLN A 127 -7.92 1.79 -1.63
CA GLN A 127 -7.87 0.50 -0.94
C GLN A 127 -6.55 0.27 -0.18
N PHE A 128 -5.41 0.66 -0.75
CA PHE A 128 -4.13 0.62 -0.05
C PHE A 128 -4.15 1.47 1.23
N ASN A 129 -4.63 2.72 1.13
CA ASN A 129 -4.72 3.64 2.27
C ASN A 129 -5.71 3.15 3.36
N ILE A 130 -6.76 2.40 2.99
CA ILE A 130 -7.71 1.80 3.94
C ILE A 130 -7.09 0.55 4.59
N ASN A 131 -6.73 -0.43 3.77
CA ASN A 131 -6.40 -1.77 4.24
C ASN A 131 -5.10 -1.80 5.05
N THR A 132 -4.10 -0.98 4.71
CA THR A 132 -2.82 -0.94 5.41
C THR A 132 -2.97 -0.66 6.91
N PRO A 133 -3.53 0.48 7.35
CA PRO A 133 -3.69 0.76 8.78
C PRO A 133 -4.78 -0.11 9.43
N VAL A 134 -5.87 -0.42 8.72
CA VAL A 134 -6.99 -1.20 9.29
C VAL A 134 -6.56 -2.62 9.65
N ALA A 135 -5.76 -3.29 8.81
CA ALA A 135 -5.24 -4.62 9.12
C ALA A 135 -4.36 -4.62 10.39
N LEU A 136 -3.57 -3.56 10.60
CA LEU A 136 -2.77 -3.40 11.82
C LEU A 136 -3.65 -3.16 13.06
N VAL A 137 -4.65 -2.28 12.96
CA VAL A 137 -5.63 -2.04 14.03
C VAL A 137 -6.32 -3.34 14.43
N ILE A 138 -6.88 -4.07 13.46
CA ILE A 138 -7.59 -5.34 13.71
C ILE A 138 -6.68 -6.34 14.42
N THR A 139 -5.44 -6.49 13.95
CA THR A 139 -4.48 -7.44 14.52
C THR A 139 -4.09 -7.07 15.95
N ILE A 140 -3.82 -5.79 16.20
CA ILE A 140 -3.48 -5.29 17.55
C ILE A 140 -4.65 -5.51 18.50
N LEU A 141 -5.87 -5.09 18.12
CA LEU A 141 -7.05 -5.26 18.97
C LEU A 141 -7.35 -6.74 19.22
N PHE A 142 -7.23 -7.58 18.20
CA PHE A 142 -7.46 -9.02 18.32
C PHE A 142 -6.52 -9.65 19.34
N TYR A 143 -5.20 -9.51 19.17
CA TYR A 143 -4.24 -10.12 20.10
C TYR A 143 -4.19 -9.43 21.47
N LEU A 144 -4.67 -8.19 21.59
CA LEU A 144 -4.85 -7.52 22.88
C LEU A 144 -5.99 -8.14 23.69
N PHE A 145 -7.12 -8.46 23.05
CA PHE A 145 -8.32 -8.96 23.74
C PHE A 145 -8.42 -10.49 23.77
N ILE A 146 -7.77 -11.17 22.83
CA ILE A 146 -7.74 -12.63 22.74
C ILE A 146 -6.27 -13.06 22.69
N PRO A 147 -5.52 -12.85 23.78
CA PRO A 147 -4.13 -13.25 23.83
C PRO A 147 -4.03 -14.77 23.72
N ASN A 148 -3.10 -15.26 22.89
CA ASN A 148 -2.80 -16.68 22.65
C ASN A 148 -3.66 -17.45 21.63
N ASP A 149 -4.58 -16.83 20.90
CA ASP A 149 -5.23 -17.53 19.77
C ASP A 149 -4.26 -17.67 18.58
N THR A 150 -3.67 -18.86 18.47
CA THR A 150 -2.75 -19.26 17.40
C THR A 150 -3.39 -20.24 16.42
N SER A 151 -4.73 -20.31 16.37
CA SER A 151 -5.44 -21.15 15.41
C SER A 151 -5.04 -20.79 13.97
N PRO A 152 -5.07 -21.74 13.02
CA PRO A 152 -4.76 -21.46 11.62
C PRO A 152 -5.58 -20.30 11.03
N ASN A 153 -6.86 -20.19 11.41
CA ASN A 153 -7.71 -19.08 10.98
C ASN A 153 -7.25 -17.75 11.58
N SER A 154 -6.97 -17.69 12.88
CA SER A 154 -6.45 -16.49 13.54
C SER A 154 -5.15 -16.00 12.88
N ILE A 155 -4.19 -16.91 12.66
CA ILE A 155 -2.92 -16.59 12.00
C ILE A 155 -3.19 -16.03 10.60
N LEU A 156 -4.10 -16.64 9.84
CA LEU A 156 -4.43 -16.22 8.48
C LEU A 156 -5.09 -14.84 8.42
N VAL A 157 -6.10 -14.57 9.24
CA VAL A 157 -6.90 -13.33 9.17
C VAL A 157 -6.34 -12.17 10.01
N HIS A 158 -5.29 -12.41 10.80
CA HIS A 158 -4.62 -11.38 11.60
C HIS A 158 -3.12 -11.28 11.26
N ALA A 159 -2.34 -12.30 11.60
CA ALA A 159 -0.89 -12.26 11.45
C ALA A 159 -0.44 -12.13 9.99
N MET A 160 -0.98 -12.96 9.08
CA MET A 160 -0.62 -12.93 7.66
C MET A 160 -1.05 -11.64 6.97
N ASN A 161 -2.20 -11.07 7.36
CA ASN A 161 -2.63 -9.75 6.89
C ASN A 161 -1.62 -8.68 7.29
N THR A 162 -1.16 -8.70 8.54
CA THR A 162 -0.15 -7.77 9.06
C THR A 162 1.18 -7.91 8.33
N VAL A 163 1.63 -9.15 8.07
CA VAL A 163 2.84 -9.41 7.27
C VAL A 163 2.69 -8.81 5.87
N TYR A 164 1.56 -9.06 5.20
CA TYR A 164 1.31 -8.52 3.86
C TYR A 164 1.34 -6.99 3.83
N VAL A 165 0.55 -6.32 4.68
CA VAL A 165 0.46 -4.84 4.63
C VAL A 165 1.78 -4.18 5.04
N SER A 166 2.50 -4.77 6.01
CA SER A 166 3.81 -4.27 6.44
C SER A 166 4.83 -4.41 5.31
N ALA A 167 4.87 -5.58 4.66
CA ALA A 167 5.75 -5.79 3.52
C ALA A 167 5.39 -4.84 2.37
N ASN A 168 4.11 -4.67 2.05
CA ASN A 168 3.63 -3.77 0.99
C ASN A 168 4.10 -2.31 1.23
N VAL A 169 4.03 -1.84 2.47
CA VAL A 169 4.55 -0.50 2.86
C VAL A 169 6.08 -0.41 2.75
N ILE A 170 6.81 -1.50 3.02
CA ILE A 170 8.29 -1.49 2.97
C ILE A 170 8.81 -1.61 1.54
N ILE A 171 8.24 -2.49 0.71
CA ILE A 171 8.84 -2.89 -0.56
C ILE A 171 8.14 -2.33 -1.80
N CYS A 172 6.87 -1.93 -1.75
CA CYS A 172 6.15 -1.47 -2.94
C CYS A 172 6.27 0.05 -3.10
N ALA A 173 6.31 0.59 -4.32
CA ALA A 173 6.56 2.02 -4.53
C ALA A 173 5.35 2.92 -4.21
N LYS A 174 4.17 2.35 -3.94
CA LYS A 174 2.92 3.06 -3.65
C LYS A 174 3.10 4.15 -2.57
N PRO A 175 2.74 5.41 -2.86
CA PRO A 175 2.89 6.52 -1.90
C PRO A 175 1.74 6.57 -0.90
N MET A 176 1.98 7.19 0.26
CA MET A 176 0.95 7.63 1.21
C MET A 176 1.00 9.15 1.37
N ARG A 177 -0.17 9.78 1.65
CA ARG A 177 -0.31 11.22 1.90
C ARG A 177 -0.95 11.47 3.25
N VAL A 178 -0.62 12.55 3.94
CA VAL A 178 -1.23 12.89 5.24
C VAL A 178 -2.76 12.95 5.15
N LEU A 179 -3.30 13.68 4.17
CA LEU A 179 -4.75 13.88 4.04
C LEU A 179 -5.52 12.62 3.62
N HIS A 180 -4.84 11.59 3.10
CA HIS A 180 -5.47 10.30 2.78
C HIS A 180 -5.81 9.46 4.03
N LEU A 181 -5.46 9.93 5.24
CA LEU A 181 -5.99 9.40 6.51
C LEU A 181 -7.53 9.40 6.53
N VAL A 182 -8.17 10.28 5.75
CA VAL A 182 -9.62 10.29 5.59
C VAL A 182 -10.18 8.96 5.09
N HIS A 183 -9.45 8.19 4.26
CA HIS A 183 -9.94 6.94 3.68
C HIS A 183 -10.19 5.86 4.77
N PRO A 184 -9.20 5.46 5.59
CA PRO A 184 -9.44 4.51 6.67
C PRO A 184 -10.34 5.08 7.76
N PHE A 185 -10.36 6.41 7.97
CA PHE A 185 -11.25 7.04 8.94
C PHE A 185 -12.73 6.89 8.54
N ILE A 186 -13.06 7.15 7.28
CA ILE A 186 -14.41 6.91 6.74
C ILE A 186 -14.78 5.43 6.87
N TYR A 187 -13.86 4.52 6.54
CA TYR A 187 -14.10 3.09 6.70
C TYR A 187 -14.45 2.70 8.14
N GLY A 188 -13.70 3.21 9.12
CA GLY A 188 -13.98 2.99 10.54
C GLY A 188 -15.31 3.61 10.99
N LEU A 189 -15.67 4.79 10.48
CA LEU A 189 -16.95 5.44 10.77
C LEU A 189 -18.14 4.65 10.21
N VAL A 190 -18.02 4.11 9.00
CA VAL A 190 -19.04 3.24 8.39
C VAL A 190 -19.26 2.01 9.26
N TYR A 191 -18.18 1.37 9.72
CA TYR A 191 -18.29 0.21 10.60
C TYR A 191 -18.90 0.57 11.97
N LEU A 192 -18.55 1.72 12.54
CA LEU A 192 -19.15 2.22 13.78
C LEU A 192 -20.66 2.35 13.63
N ILE A 193 -21.13 3.06 12.59
CA ILE A 193 -22.56 3.24 12.31
C ILE A 193 -23.25 1.89 12.13
N PHE A 194 -22.64 0.99 11.35
CA PHE A 194 -23.13 -0.37 11.17
C PHE A 194 -23.29 -1.10 12.50
N SER A 195 -22.30 -1.05 13.40
CA SER A 195 -22.33 -1.76 14.67
C SER A 195 -23.45 -1.29 15.61
N VAL A 196 -23.76 0.02 15.62
CA VAL A 196 -24.88 0.59 16.37
C VAL A 196 -26.21 0.05 15.82
N ILE A 197 -26.38 0.14 14.50
CA ILE A 197 -27.60 -0.32 13.82
C ILE A 197 -27.80 -1.82 14.07
N TYR A 198 -26.73 -2.61 13.92
CA TYR A 198 -26.76 -4.06 14.12
C TYR A 198 -27.25 -4.44 15.51
N GLN A 199 -26.73 -3.82 16.57
CA GLN A 199 -27.18 -4.11 17.93
C GLN A 199 -28.63 -3.70 18.15
N LYS A 200 -29.05 -2.53 17.64
CA LYS A 200 -30.44 -2.05 17.79
C LYS A 200 -31.46 -2.89 17.03
N THR A 201 -31.09 -3.50 15.92
CA THR A 201 -32.02 -4.31 15.10
C THR A 201 -32.05 -5.78 15.49
N THR A 202 -30.93 -6.33 15.96
CA THR A 202 -30.81 -7.76 16.24
C THR A 202 -30.77 -8.10 17.73
N ASN A 203 -30.62 -7.09 18.61
CA ASN A 203 -30.29 -7.26 20.02
C ASN A 203 -29.00 -8.07 20.29
N ASN A 204 -28.17 -8.28 19.28
CA ASN A 204 -26.90 -8.98 19.41
C ASN A 204 -25.74 -8.00 19.40
N ILE A 205 -24.78 -8.23 20.29
CA ILE A 205 -23.53 -7.48 20.37
C ILE A 205 -22.50 -8.17 19.46
N VAL A 206 -21.79 -7.38 18.64
CA VAL A 206 -20.73 -7.91 17.76
C VAL A 206 -19.48 -8.25 18.58
N TYR A 207 -18.98 -7.28 19.33
CA TYR A 207 -17.86 -7.41 20.24
C TYR A 207 -18.27 -6.86 21.60
N VAL A 208 -17.83 -7.48 22.69
CA VAL A 208 -18.15 -6.99 24.05
C VAL A 208 -17.69 -5.54 24.28
N GLN A 209 -16.65 -5.09 23.57
CA GLN A 209 -16.15 -3.72 23.58
C GLN A 209 -17.05 -2.73 22.79
N LEU A 210 -17.95 -3.24 21.96
CA LEU A 210 -18.95 -2.50 21.18
C LEU A 210 -20.36 -2.71 21.73
N ASP A 211 -20.51 -2.90 23.04
CA ASP A 211 -21.83 -2.92 23.67
C ASP A 211 -22.37 -1.48 23.78
N TRP A 212 -23.25 -1.10 22.87
CA TRP A 212 -23.80 0.25 22.79
C TRP A 212 -24.75 0.62 23.95
N GLU A 213 -25.14 -0.33 24.80
CA GLU A 213 -25.86 -0.06 26.05
C GLU A 213 -24.90 0.25 27.22
N ASN A 214 -23.60 -0.06 27.09
CA ASN A 214 -22.57 0.20 28.10
C ASN A 214 -21.89 1.56 27.90
N MET A 215 -22.67 2.62 28.02
CA MET A 215 -22.20 4.01 27.91
C MET A 215 -21.72 4.55 29.28
N PRO A 216 -20.65 5.36 29.33
CA PRO A 216 -19.89 5.95 28.21
C PRO A 216 -18.70 5.11 27.70
N GLN A 217 -18.45 3.92 28.24
CA GLN A 217 -17.24 3.12 28.01
C GLN A 217 -17.06 2.76 26.53
N THR A 218 -18.13 2.32 25.87
CA THR A 218 -18.10 1.96 24.44
C THR A 218 -17.75 3.14 23.55
N ALA A 219 -18.30 4.33 23.84
CA ALA A 219 -17.97 5.54 23.10
C ALA A 219 -16.49 5.94 23.28
N LEU A 220 -15.98 5.88 24.51
CA LEU A 220 -14.57 6.18 24.79
C LEU A 220 -13.62 5.20 24.09
N PHE A 221 -13.96 3.91 24.08
CA PHE A 221 -13.20 2.90 23.36
C PHE A 221 -13.13 3.21 21.85
N MET A 222 -14.29 3.47 21.23
CA MET A 222 -14.33 3.78 19.79
C MET A 222 -13.64 5.09 19.43
N LEU A 223 -13.76 6.13 20.26
CA LEU A 223 -13.01 7.37 20.08
C LEU A 223 -11.50 7.12 20.16
N GLY A 224 -11.06 6.31 21.12
CA GLY A 224 -9.66 5.89 21.23
C GLY A 224 -9.17 5.15 19.98
N VAL A 225 -9.94 4.20 19.46
CA VAL A 225 -9.56 3.47 18.24
C VAL A 225 -9.50 4.40 17.03
N LEU A 226 -10.52 5.24 16.80
CA LEU A 226 -10.64 6.07 15.59
C LEU A 226 -9.75 7.31 15.59
N PHE A 227 -9.54 7.94 16.74
CA PHE A 227 -8.80 9.21 16.83
C PHE A 227 -7.40 9.09 17.44
N LEU A 228 -7.06 7.95 18.05
CA LEU A 228 -5.71 7.71 18.59
C LEU A 228 -5.01 6.55 17.87
N VAL A 229 -5.55 5.33 17.94
CA VAL A 229 -4.86 4.13 17.43
C VAL A 229 -4.74 4.15 15.91
N LEU A 230 -5.84 4.40 15.20
CA LEU A 230 -5.87 4.40 13.75
C LEU A 230 -4.94 5.49 13.14
N PRO A 231 -5.00 6.78 13.58
CA PRO A 231 -4.09 7.79 13.08
C PRO A 231 -2.63 7.48 13.43
N LEU A 232 -2.34 6.98 14.64
CA LEU A 232 -0.98 6.60 15.03
C LEU A 232 -0.39 5.58 14.04
N LEU A 233 -1.11 4.49 13.78
CA LEU A 233 -0.64 3.44 12.86
C LEU A 233 -0.55 3.95 11.41
N TYR A 234 -1.50 4.77 10.97
CA TYR A 234 -1.44 5.40 9.65
C TYR A 234 -0.17 6.26 9.50
N PHE A 235 0.13 7.11 10.49
CA PHE A 235 1.31 7.95 10.47
C PHE A 235 2.61 7.14 10.59
N MET A 236 2.62 6.03 11.33
CA MET A 236 3.75 5.09 11.33
C MET A 236 3.99 4.53 9.92
N CYS A 237 2.96 4.04 9.24
CA CYS A 237 3.08 3.58 7.85
C CYS A 237 3.54 4.69 6.91
N LEU A 238 2.99 5.90 7.06
CA LEU A 238 3.42 7.08 6.30
C LEU A 238 4.92 7.33 6.50
N VAL A 239 5.42 7.36 7.74
CA VAL A 239 6.85 7.54 8.05
C VAL A 239 7.69 6.46 7.36
N VAL A 240 7.27 5.20 7.40
CA VAL A 240 7.99 4.12 6.68
C VAL A 240 8.03 4.40 5.18
N THR A 241 6.93 4.80 4.54
CA THR A 241 6.94 5.15 3.11
C THR A 241 7.86 6.34 2.82
N ARG A 242 7.92 7.35 3.70
CA ARG A 242 8.82 8.50 3.55
C ARG A 242 10.29 8.09 3.66
N ILE A 243 10.63 7.28 4.65
CA ILE A 243 11.98 6.73 4.83
C ILE A 243 12.37 5.92 3.59
N ARG A 244 11.50 5.00 3.15
CA ARG A 244 11.70 4.17 1.95
C ARG A 244 12.02 5.02 0.72
N THR A 245 11.20 6.03 0.43
CA THR A 245 11.42 6.93 -0.71
C THR A 245 12.69 7.78 -0.56
N TRP A 246 13.00 8.24 0.65
CA TRP A 246 14.24 8.99 0.93
C TRP A 246 15.49 8.12 0.70
N VAL A 247 15.50 6.89 1.21
CA VAL A 247 16.59 5.92 0.99
C VAL A 247 16.76 5.67 -0.51
N HIS A 248 15.67 5.39 -1.22
CA HIS A 248 15.72 5.17 -2.67
C HIS A 248 16.33 6.39 -3.41
N LYS A 249 15.87 7.61 -3.12
CA LYS A 249 16.42 8.84 -3.72
C LYS A 249 17.91 9.02 -3.42
N LYS A 250 18.37 8.72 -2.20
CA LYS A 250 19.79 8.81 -1.82
C LYS A 250 20.66 7.76 -2.51
N LEU A 251 20.19 6.53 -2.66
CA LEU A 251 20.95 5.46 -3.30
C LEU A 251 21.00 5.61 -4.83
N CYS A 252 19.85 5.89 -5.46
CA CYS A 252 19.78 6.05 -6.92
C CYS A 252 20.34 7.40 -7.39
N GLY A 253 20.17 8.47 -6.60
CA GLY A 253 20.74 9.79 -6.92
C GLY A 253 22.28 9.79 -6.90
N LYS A 254 22.92 8.97 -6.05
CA LYS A 254 24.38 8.79 -6.05
C LYS A 254 24.88 8.01 -7.28
N ARG A 255 24.05 7.16 -7.88
CA ARG A 255 24.43 6.34 -9.04
C ARG A 255 24.50 7.17 -10.33
N ALA A 256 23.66 8.22 -10.44
CA ALA A 256 23.68 9.15 -11.57
C ALA A 256 24.90 10.09 -11.57
N THR A 257 25.49 10.38 -10.40
CA THR A 257 26.68 11.24 -10.29
C THR A 257 28.01 10.49 -10.47
N VAL A 258 27.99 9.16 -10.60
CA VAL A 258 29.20 8.31 -10.71
C VAL A 258 29.35 7.69 -12.12
N SER A 259 28.53 8.10 -13.09
CA SER A 259 28.77 7.81 -14.51
C SER A 259 28.70 9.12 -15.27
N PRO A 260 29.88 9.66 -15.65
CA PRO A 260 30.43 9.36 -16.95
C PRO A 260 31.91 8.98 -16.86
N MET A 261 32.26 7.77 -17.29
CA MET A 261 33.60 7.50 -17.81
C MET A 261 33.38 7.24 -19.30
N GLU A 262 33.55 8.31 -20.08
CA GLU A 262 33.70 8.24 -21.53
C GLU A 262 34.80 7.21 -21.81
N ILE A 263 34.45 6.16 -22.53
CA ILE A 263 35.43 5.38 -23.29
C ILE A 263 35.46 6.08 -24.64
N ASP A 264 36.54 6.82 -24.87
CA ASP A 264 36.87 7.43 -26.15
C ASP A 264 36.74 6.41 -27.29
N GLU A 265 35.85 6.72 -28.24
CA GLU A 265 35.90 6.17 -29.58
C GLU A 265 37.06 6.84 -30.34
N ASN A 266 38.18 6.13 -30.43
CA ASN A 266 39.21 6.31 -31.44
C ASN A 266 39.89 4.93 -31.52
N THR A 267 39.79 4.13 -32.57
CA THR A 267 40.08 4.39 -33.98
C THR A 267 39.54 3.19 -34.76
N SER A 268 38.65 3.42 -35.72
CA SER A 268 38.30 2.42 -36.75
C SER A 268 38.27 3.08 -38.13
N GLU A 269 39.41 3.64 -38.52
CA GLU A 269 39.70 4.02 -39.90
C GLU A 269 41.15 3.66 -40.23
N GLU A 270 41.43 2.35 -40.35
CA GLU A 270 42.62 1.88 -41.06
C GLU A 270 42.39 0.46 -41.58
N CYS A 271 41.43 0.29 -42.49
CA CYS A 271 41.24 -0.96 -43.23
C CYS A 271 40.59 -0.70 -44.59
N GLU A 272 41.15 0.18 -45.43
CA GLU A 272 40.86 0.18 -46.88
C GLU A 272 41.77 1.13 -47.67
N SER A 273 43.08 0.82 -47.80
CA SER A 273 43.87 1.23 -48.98
C SER A 273 45.24 0.54 -49.01
N ASN A 274 45.28 -0.77 -49.27
CA ASN A 274 46.50 -1.37 -49.83
C ASN A 274 46.22 -2.77 -50.41
N LYS A 275 45.38 -2.81 -51.43
CA LYS A 275 45.38 -3.87 -52.44
C LYS A 275 45.09 -3.19 -53.77
N ASP A 276 46.16 -2.75 -54.43
CA ASP A 276 46.28 -2.71 -55.89
C ASP A 276 47.64 -2.08 -56.22
N ASN A 277 48.65 -2.93 -56.34
CA ASN A 277 49.78 -2.81 -57.27
C ASN A 277 50.84 -3.87 -56.94
N LYS A 278 50.76 -5.02 -57.62
CA LYS A 278 51.91 -5.84 -58.05
C LYS A 278 51.43 -7.08 -58.80
N SER A 279 51.19 -6.94 -60.09
CA SER A 279 51.47 -7.99 -61.08
C SER A 279 51.41 -7.41 -62.49
N GLU A 280 52.52 -6.84 -62.97
CA GLU A 280 52.87 -6.84 -64.40
C GLU A 280 54.37 -6.48 -64.52
N THR A 281 55.04 -7.18 -65.45
CA THR A 281 56.46 -7.06 -65.89
C THR A 281 57.56 -7.69 -65.03
N ALA A 282 57.80 -8.99 -65.25
CA ALA A 282 58.99 -9.54 -65.93
C ALA A 282 59.01 -11.07 -65.79
#